data_AF-A0A939VUV8-F1
#
_entry.id   AF-A0A939VUV8-F1
#
_cell.length_a   1.000
_cell.length_b   1.000
_cell.length_c   1.000
_cell.angle_alpha   90.00
_cell.angle_beta   90.00
_cell.angle_gamma   90.00
#
_symmetry.space_group_name_H-M   'P 1'
#
loop_
_entity.id
_entity.type
_entity.pdbx_description
1 polymer ?
#
loop_
_entity_poly.entity_id
_entity_poly.type
_entity_poly.pdbx_seq_one_letter_code
_entity_poly.pdbx_strand_id
1 'polypeptide(L)'
;FPGWGWQVEHGATSLWEEWNGKKSRNHIMYGDISAWMYQYAGGLRPMQETPGFRTMVIQPCFVKQLQWVKMSHKSPYGEIRIEWKRTGKRIECKFEIPKGCEADIVLPGKTVRNAAGSFKLQAASFK
;
A
#
# COMPACT_ATOMS: atom_id res chain seq x y z
N PHE A 1 -21.10 12.63 1.09
CA PHE A 1 -21.54 12.18 -0.25
C PHE A 1 -20.83 13.00 -1.33
N PRO A 2 -20.46 12.43 -2.48
CA PRO A 2 -20.31 10.99 -2.76
C PRO A 2 -19.02 10.42 -2.15
N GLY A 3 -18.89 9.09 -2.03
CA GLY A 3 -17.63 8.41 -1.67
C GLY A 3 -17.78 7.17 -0.78
N TRP A 4 -16.71 6.37 -0.68
CA TRP A 4 -16.68 5.14 0.13
C TRP A 4 -16.98 5.37 1.60
N GLY A 5 -16.45 6.45 2.20
CA GLY A 5 -16.73 6.80 3.60
C GLY A 5 -18.22 7.03 3.85
N TRP A 6 -18.92 7.64 2.89
CA TRP A 6 -20.37 7.82 2.98
C TRP A 6 -21.12 6.48 2.94
N GLN A 7 -20.71 5.53 2.07
CA GLN A 7 -21.30 4.18 2.07
C GLN A 7 -21.12 3.49 3.43
N VAL A 8 -19.92 3.58 4.02
CA VAL A 8 -19.62 3.03 5.36
C VAL A 8 -20.49 3.66 6.44
N GLU A 9 -20.62 5.00 6.45
CA GLU A 9 -21.51 5.75 7.36
C GLU A 9 -22.98 5.32 7.25
N HIS A 10 -23.39 4.76 6.10
CA HIS A 10 -24.76 4.28 5.82
C HIS A 10 -24.89 2.75 5.93
N GLY A 11 -23.96 2.09 6.64
CA GLY A 11 -24.07 0.66 6.97
C GLY A 11 -23.71 -0.30 5.84
N ALA A 12 -22.99 0.16 4.82
CA ALA A 12 -22.50 -0.72 3.77
C ALA A 12 -21.46 -1.72 4.32
N THR A 13 -21.71 -3.02 4.11
CA THR A 13 -20.75 -4.12 4.38
C THR A 13 -20.11 -4.69 3.12
N SER A 14 -20.55 -4.21 1.95
CA SER A 14 -20.04 -4.49 0.60
C SER A 14 -20.09 -3.19 -0.22
N LEU A 15 -19.41 -3.16 -1.36
CA LEU A 15 -19.41 -2.00 -2.24
C LEU A 15 -20.76 -1.89 -2.95
N TRP A 16 -21.32 -0.67 -3.03
CA TRP A 16 -22.58 -0.43 -3.75
C TRP A 16 -22.31 0.03 -5.18
N GLU A 17 -23.21 -0.33 -6.10
CA GLU A 17 -23.15 0.01 -7.53
C GLU A 17 -23.26 1.51 -7.78
N GLU A 18 -24.11 2.20 -7.02
CA GLU A 18 -24.22 3.66 -7.04
C GLU A 18 -23.89 4.23 -5.66
N TRP A 19 -23.29 5.42 -5.64
CA TRP A 19 -22.95 6.13 -4.40
C TRP A 19 -24.15 6.41 -3.50
N ASN A 20 -25.37 6.49 -4.04
CA ASN A 20 -26.59 6.82 -3.31
C ASN A 20 -27.32 5.58 -2.73
N GLY A 21 -26.87 4.35 -3.06
CA GLY A 21 -27.48 3.10 -2.58
C GLY A 21 -28.85 2.73 -3.18
N LYS A 22 -29.25 3.34 -4.31
CA LYS A 22 -30.52 3.06 -5.02
C LYS A 22 -30.47 1.82 -5.92
N LYS A 23 -29.28 1.27 -6.15
CA LYS A 23 -29.02 0.09 -6.99
C LYS A 23 -28.43 -1.06 -6.17
N SER A 24 -27.78 -2.04 -6.82
CA SER A 24 -27.18 -3.17 -6.12
C SER A 24 -26.27 -2.68 -5.00
N ARG A 25 -26.37 -3.32 -3.84
CA ARG A 25 -25.51 -3.04 -2.67
C ARG A 25 -24.33 -4.01 -2.58
N ASN A 26 -24.07 -4.76 -3.64
CA ASN A 26 -22.95 -5.69 -3.73
C ASN A 26 -22.41 -5.71 -5.18
N HIS A 27 -21.58 -4.71 -5.51
CA HIS A 27 -21.04 -4.51 -6.85
C HIS A 27 -19.59 -4.01 -6.78
N ILE A 28 -18.70 -4.65 -7.53
CA ILE A 28 -17.23 -4.49 -7.38
C ILE A 28 -16.62 -3.26 -8.07
N MET A 29 -17.40 -2.47 -8.81
CA MET A 29 -16.88 -1.43 -9.71
C MET A 29 -16.08 -0.32 -9.00
N TYR A 30 -16.32 -0.09 -7.71
CA TYR A 30 -15.55 0.82 -6.86
C TYR A 30 -14.52 0.10 -5.97
N GLY A 31 -14.08 -1.10 -6.37
CA GLY A 31 -13.12 -1.93 -5.64
C GLY A 31 -11.65 -1.55 -5.88
N ASP A 32 -11.41 -0.64 -6.82
CA ASP A 32 -10.10 -0.06 -7.14
C ASP A 32 -9.42 0.63 -5.95
N ILE A 33 -10.18 1.08 -4.95
CA ILE A 33 -9.64 1.57 -3.67
C ILE A 33 -8.72 0.54 -3.00
N SER A 34 -9.00 -0.76 -3.15
CA SER A 34 -8.13 -1.82 -2.66
C SER A 34 -6.76 -1.75 -3.35
N ALA A 35 -6.73 -1.66 -4.68
CA ALA A 35 -5.49 -1.50 -5.43
C ALA A 35 -4.73 -0.24 -4.99
N TRP A 36 -5.43 0.86 -4.73
CA TRP A 36 -4.81 2.08 -4.23
C TRP A 36 -4.12 1.90 -2.87
N MET A 37 -4.78 1.20 -1.93
CA MET A 37 -4.21 0.91 -0.60
C MET A 37 -2.91 0.10 -0.70
N TYR A 38 -2.81 -0.86 -1.63
CA TYR A 38 -1.60 -1.66 -1.82
C TYR A 38 -0.50 -0.88 -2.57
N GLN A 39 -0.85 -0.26 -3.70
CA GLN A 39 0.13 0.30 -4.63
C GLN A 39 0.63 1.69 -4.25
N TYR A 40 -0.18 2.46 -3.51
CA TYR A 40 0.17 3.82 -3.11
C TYR A 40 0.34 3.92 -1.61
N ALA A 41 -0.66 3.58 -0.80
CA ALA A 41 -0.51 3.70 0.65
C ALA A 41 0.58 2.74 1.18
N GLY A 42 0.57 1.48 0.75
CA GLY A 42 1.66 0.51 0.98
C GLY A 42 2.86 0.70 0.06
N GLY A 43 2.63 1.22 -1.16
CA GLY A 43 3.68 1.52 -2.12
C GLY A 43 4.17 0.33 -2.95
N LEU A 44 3.56 -0.84 -2.85
CA LEU A 44 4.02 -2.08 -3.49
C LEU A 44 3.53 -2.19 -4.93
N ARG A 45 4.45 -2.26 -5.89
CA ARG A 45 4.13 -2.50 -7.31
C ARG A 45 5.12 -3.51 -7.91
N PRO A 46 4.67 -4.49 -8.70
CA PRO A 46 5.59 -5.36 -9.44
C PRO A 46 6.29 -4.54 -10.53
N MET A 47 7.54 -4.88 -10.84
CA MET A 47 8.20 -4.36 -12.05
C MET A 47 7.64 -5.09 -13.28
N GLN A 48 7.44 -4.37 -14.38
CA GLN A 48 6.84 -4.94 -15.59
C GLN A 48 7.81 -5.89 -16.30
N GLU A 49 9.11 -5.62 -16.18
CA GLU A 49 10.21 -6.36 -16.76
C GLU A 49 10.36 -7.77 -16.16
N THR A 50 9.96 -7.95 -14.89
CA THR A 50 9.93 -9.25 -14.22
C THR A 50 8.61 -9.41 -13.45
N PRO A 51 7.53 -9.87 -14.11
CA PRO A 51 6.22 -10.00 -13.49
C PRO A 51 6.23 -11.03 -12.35
N GLY A 52 5.20 -10.97 -11.51
CA GLY A 52 5.02 -11.92 -10.39
C GLY A 52 5.75 -11.56 -9.10
N PHE A 53 6.22 -10.32 -8.94
CA PHE A 53 6.93 -9.83 -7.75
C PHE A 53 8.28 -10.51 -7.49
N ARG A 54 8.96 -11.00 -8.54
CA ARG A 54 10.37 -11.39 -8.40
C ARG A 54 11.25 -10.17 -8.18
N THR A 55 11.00 -9.10 -8.93
CA THR A 55 11.45 -7.75 -8.59
C THR A 55 10.25 -6.82 -8.45
N MET A 56 10.40 -5.81 -7.60
CA MET A 56 9.31 -4.90 -7.24
C MET A 56 9.83 -3.50 -6.94
N VAL A 57 8.95 -2.52 -7.05
CA VAL A 57 9.17 -1.18 -6.51
C VAL A 57 8.36 -1.04 -5.23
N ILE A 58 9.00 -0.51 -4.19
CA ILE A 58 8.35 -0.12 -2.95
C ILE A 58 8.50 1.38 -2.77
N GLN A 59 7.43 2.12 -3.04
CA GLN A 59 7.38 3.57 -2.92
C GLN A 59 6.10 3.98 -2.20
N PRO A 60 6.10 3.96 -0.85
CA PRO A 60 4.94 4.36 -0.08
C PRO A 60 4.60 5.84 -0.27
N CYS A 61 3.32 6.13 -0.47
CA CYS A 61 2.77 7.47 -0.43
C CYS A 61 2.35 7.79 1.02
N PHE A 62 3.13 8.65 1.68
CA PHE A 62 2.88 9.04 3.07
C PHE A 62 1.77 10.10 3.17
N VAL A 63 0.52 9.67 3.01
CA VAL A 63 -0.68 10.52 3.15
C VAL A 63 -0.67 11.23 4.51
N LYS A 64 -0.87 12.55 4.52
CA LYS A 64 -0.71 13.39 5.73
C LYS A 64 -1.66 12.98 6.85
N GLN A 65 -2.87 12.57 6.51
CA GLN A 65 -3.94 12.17 7.44
C GLN A 65 -3.71 10.78 8.05
N LEU A 66 -2.83 9.96 7.47
CA LEU A 66 -2.53 8.62 7.96
C LEU A 66 -1.30 8.64 8.87
N GLN A 67 -1.44 8.06 10.07
CA GLN A 67 -0.35 7.92 11.04
C GLN A 67 0.54 6.71 10.76
N TRP A 68 -0.04 5.65 10.21
CA TRP A 68 0.65 4.42 9.88
C TRP A 68 -0.10 3.65 8.79
N VAL A 69 0.62 2.78 8.10
CA VAL A 69 0.06 1.73 7.23
C VAL A 69 0.84 0.46 7.51
N LYS A 70 0.13 -0.66 7.55
CA LYS A 70 0.70 -2.00 7.58
C LYS A 70 -0.02 -2.85 6.54
N MET A 71 0.74 -3.46 5.65
CA MET A 71 0.19 -4.31 4.60
C MET A 71 1.04 -5.56 4.42
N SER A 72 0.41 -6.61 3.89
CA SER A 72 1.08 -7.82 3.46
C SER A 72 0.50 -8.29 2.13
N HIS A 73 1.36 -8.82 1.27
CA HIS A 73 0.97 -9.38 -0.01
C HIS A 73 1.57 -10.78 -0.18
N LYS A 74 0.74 -11.79 -0.40
CA LYS A 74 1.17 -13.16 -0.67
C LYS A 74 1.54 -13.26 -2.14
N SER A 75 2.84 -13.29 -2.44
CA SER A 75 3.34 -13.53 -3.79
C SER A 75 3.67 -15.02 -3.99
N PRO A 76 3.95 -15.45 -5.23
CA PRO A 76 4.44 -16.81 -5.50
C PRO A 76 5.75 -17.17 -4.77
N TYR A 77 6.51 -16.17 -4.32
CA TYR A 77 7.82 -16.35 -3.66
C TYR A 77 7.75 -16.27 -2.14
N GLY A 78 6.59 -15.96 -1.58
CA GLY A 78 6.39 -15.76 -0.15
C GLY A 78 5.65 -14.47 0.16
N GLU A 79 5.56 -14.15 1.45
CA GLU A 79 4.84 -12.97 1.90
C GLU A 79 5.75 -11.74 1.91
N ILE A 80 5.33 -10.69 1.22
CA ILE A 80 5.94 -9.36 1.26
C ILE A 80 5.24 -8.56 2.35
N ARG A 81 5.98 -7.96 3.29
CA ARG A 81 5.40 -7.08 4.31
C ARG A 81 5.98 -5.68 4.24
N ILE A 82 5.10 -4.69 4.32
CA ILE A 82 5.48 -3.28 4.36
C ILE A 82 4.73 -2.62 5.51
N GLU A 83 5.47 -1.96 6.38
CA GLU A 83 4.93 -1.16 7.47
C GLU A 83 5.60 0.20 7.44
N TRP A 84 4.82 1.26 7.58
CA TRP A 84 5.38 2.57 7.91
C TRP A 84 4.56 3.26 9.00
N LYS A 85 5.23 4.05 9.82
CA LYS A 85 4.62 4.79 10.93
C LYS A 85 5.31 6.13 11.14
N ARG A 86 4.53 7.18 11.36
CA ARG A 86 5.05 8.50 11.76
C ARG A 86 5.52 8.46 13.22
N THR A 87 6.77 8.86 13.43
CA THR A 87 7.39 8.98 14.76
C THR A 87 8.07 10.34 14.88
N GLY A 88 7.39 11.30 15.50
CA GLY A 88 7.84 12.68 15.60
C GLY A 88 8.03 13.33 14.23
N LYS A 89 9.27 13.70 13.90
CA LYS A 89 9.65 14.33 12.61
C LYS A 89 10.08 13.32 11.54
N ARG A 90 10.03 12.02 11.83
CA ARG A 90 10.48 10.95 10.93
C ARG A 90 9.34 9.99 10.64
N ILE A 91 9.55 9.18 9.61
CA ILE A 91 8.70 8.03 9.30
C ILE A 91 9.60 6.80 9.38
N GLU A 92 9.26 5.88 10.26
CA GLU A 92 9.89 4.58 10.37
C GLU A 92 9.24 3.62 9.40
N CYS A 93 10.05 2.99 8.55
CA CYS A 93 9.59 1.98 7.60
C CYS A 93 10.22 0.63 7.94
N LYS A 94 9.45 -0.44 7.85
CA LYS A 94 9.89 -1.83 7.96
C LYS A 94 9.49 -2.56 6.69
N PHE A 95 10.43 -3.34 6.17
CA PHE A 95 10.25 -4.13 4.96
C PHE A 95 10.66 -5.57 5.25
N GLU A 96 9.87 -6.51 4.74
CA GLU A 96 10.21 -7.93 4.71
C GLU A 96 10.01 -8.42 3.27
N ILE A 97 11.11 -8.75 2.62
CA ILE A 97 11.16 -9.17 1.22
C ILE A 97 11.52 -10.66 1.20
N PRO A 98 10.72 -11.52 0.53
CA PRO A 98 11.00 -12.94 0.41
C PRO A 98 12.38 -13.24 -0.17
N LYS A 99 12.94 -14.40 0.21
CA LYS A 99 14.23 -14.86 -0.31
C LYS A 99 14.18 -15.04 -1.82
N GLY A 100 15.17 -14.54 -2.54
CA GLY A 100 15.25 -14.61 -4.00
C GLY A 100 14.43 -13.55 -4.73
N CYS A 101 13.82 -12.62 -3.99
CA CYS A 101 13.21 -11.40 -4.52
C CYS A 101 14.06 -10.18 -4.19
N GLU A 102 13.90 -9.14 -4.99
CA GLU A 102 14.58 -7.85 -4.82
C GLU A 102 13.58 -6.70 -4.92
N ALA A 103 13.81 -5.63 -4.17
CA ALA A 103 13.00 -4.42 -4.25
C ALA A 103 13.83 -3.15 -4.42
N ASP A 104 13.37 -2.29 -5.31
CA ASP A 104 13.80 -0.90 -5.36
C ASP A 104 12.92 -0.06 -4.43
N ILE A 105 13.51 0.40 -3.34
CA ILE A 105 12.82 1.17 -2.32
C ILE A 105 13.08 2.65 -2.52
N VAL A 106 12.01 3.40 -2.76
CA VAL A 106 12.06 4.84 -3.00
C VAL A 106 11.36 5.55 -1.85
N LEU A 107 12.17 6.21 -1.02
CA LEU A 107 11.73 7.05 0.09
C LEU A 107 12.11 8.52 -0.18
N PRO A 108 11.44 9.48 0.47
CA PRO A 108 11.83 10.89 0.43
C PRO A 108 13.31 11.07 0.82
N GLY A 109 14.12 11.52 -0.15
CA GLY A 109 15.55 11.75 0.01
C GLY A 109 16.42 10.49 0.12
N LYS A 110 15.87 9.28 -0.12
CA LYS A 110 16.63 8.04 -0.05
C LYS A 110 16.11 6.98 -1.02
N THR A 111 17.00 6.45 -1.84
CA THR A 111 16.72 5.28 -2.69
C THR A 111 17.65 4.14 -2.32
N VAL A 112 17.10 2.94 -2.15
CA VAL A 112 17.85 1.70 -1.94
C VAL A 112 17.51 0.76 -3.08
N ARG A 113 18.51 0.32 -3.85
CA ARG A 113 18.33 -0.59 -4.98
C ARG A 113 18.55 -2.04 -4.54
N ASN A 114 17.88 -2.97 -5.20
CA ASN A 114 18.04 -4.42 -5.02
C ASN A 114 18.01 -4.86 -3.54
N ALA A 115 17.13 -4.26 -2.75
CA ALA A 115 17.01 -4.58 -1.34
C ALA A 115 16.37 -5.97 -1.16
N ALA A 116 16.83 -6.74 -0.17
CA ALA A 116 16.36 -8.09 0.10
C ALA A 116 16.35 -8.39 1.60
N GLY A 117 15.53 -9.37 2.01
CA GLY A 117 15.38 -9.77 3.41
C GLY A 117 14.57 -8.78 4.25
N SER A 118 14.81 -8.77 5.56
CA SER A 118 14.06 -7.96 6.53
C SER A 118 14.91 -6.86 7.13
N PHE A 119 14.47 -5.61 7.03
CA PHE A 119 15.23 -4.46 7.51
C PHE A 119 14.34 -3.25 7.78
N LYS A 120 14.92 -2.24 8.41
CA LYS A 120 14.26 -0.97 8.73
C LYS A 120 14.96 0.20 8.02
N LEU A 121 14.18 1.16 7.58
CA LEU A 121 14.66 2.44 7.06
C LEU A 121 13.92 3.58 7.74
N GLN A 122 14.47 4.78 7.60
CA GLN A 122 13.81 6.01 8.00
C GLN A 122 13.67 6.93 6.81
N ALA A 123 12.51 7.55 6.67
CA ALA A 123 12.23 8.62 5.75
C ALA A 123 12.05 9.94 6.51
N ALA A 124 12.42 11.06 5.85
CA ALA A 124 12.04 12.37 6.34
C ALA A 124 10.51 12.53 6.25
N SER A 125 9.88 13.11 7.28
CA SER A 125 8.48 13.52 7.14
C SER A 125 8.38 14.75 6.26
N PHE A 126 7.46 14.74 5.30
CA PHE A 126 7.06 15.95 4.60
C PHE A 126 6.41 16.93 5.60
N LYS A 127 6.66 18.23 5.43
CA LYS A 127 5.85 19.31 6.02
C LYS A 127 4.52 19.42 5.26
#